data_AF-A0A2G4SGL9-F1
#
_entry.id   AF-A0A2G4SGL9-F1
#
_cell.length_a   1.000
_cell.length_b   1.000
_cell.length_c   1.000
_cell.angle_alpha   90.00
_cell.angle_beta   90.00
_cell.angle_gamma   90.00
#
_symmetry.space_group_name_H-M   'P 1'
#
loop_
_entity.id
_entity.type
_entity.pdbx_description
1 polymer ?
#
loop_
_entity_poly.entity_id
_entity_poly.type
_entity_poly.pdbx_seq_one_letter_code
_entity_poly.pdbx_strand_id
1 'polypeptide(L)'
;MATIDDLLHVCDNASLKFEEGINILQGLPDSNSKKRAIDCLNDVLEVVKAYKCKYMPCPSPPAAQNWLFVERYLQSLGNEPMNWEACLVEGQQQGYLKNYTKSTSLKAVYLRWKKNKK
;
A
#
# COMPACT_ATOMS: atom_id res chain seq x y z
N MET A 1 3.77 3.25 27.58
CA MET A 1 4.02 3.90 26.28
C MET A 1 2.98 3.35 25.33
N ALA A 2 2.07 4.19 24.81
CA ALA A 2 1.14 3.75 23.78
C ALA A 2 1.98 3.34 22.56
N THR A 3 1.81 2.10 22.11
CA THR A 3 2.54 1.56 20.96
C THR A 3 1.96 2.16 19.68
N ILE A 4 2.74 2.15 18.59
CA ILE A 4 2.27 2.59 17.27
C ILE A 4 0.99 1.82 16.87
N ASP A 5 0.87 0.55 17.30
CA ASP A 5 -0.30 -0.30 17.07
C ASP A 5 -1.57 0.25 17.74
N ASP A 6 -1.46 0.86 18.93
CA ASP A 6 -2.61 1.48 19.61
C ASP A 6 -3.15 2.68 18.83
N LEU A 7 -2.25 3.50 18.26
CA LEU A 7 -2.62 4.65 17.43
C LEU A 7 -3.26 4.21 16.10
N LEU A 8 -2.81 3.09 15.54
CA LEU A 8 -3.39 2.52 14.32
C LEU A 8 -4.80 2.02 14.57
N HIS A 9 -5.01 1.28 15.66
CA HIS A 9 -6.33 0.80 16.04
C HIS A 9 -7.31 1.96 16.24
N VAL A 10 -6.86 3.05 16.89
CA VAL A 10 -7.67 4.27 17.04
C VAL A 10 -8.01 4.89 15.68
N CYS A 11 -7.05 4.95 14.76
CA CYS A 11 -7.27 5.50 13.42
C CYS A 11 -8.19 4.62 12.56
N ASP A 12 -8.10 3.29 12.64
CA ASP A 12 -9.03 2.35 11.99
C ASP A 12 -10.45 2.50 12.52
N ASN A 13 -10.60 2.50 13.85
CA ASN A 13 -11.89 2.68 14.50
C ASN A 13 -12.52 4.04 14.16
N ALA A 14 -11.72 5.11 14.17
CA ALA A 14 -12.19 6.45 13.82
C ALA A 14 -12.65 6.51 12.35
N SER A 15 -11.84 6.00 11.40
CA SER A 15 -12.23 5.93 9.99
C SER A 15 -13.55 5.20 9.80
N LEU A 16 -13.71 4.02 10.41
CA LEU A 16 -14.92 3.22 10.33
C LEU A 16 -16.14 3.97 10.87
N LYS A 17 -16.01 4.68 11.99
CA LYS A 17 -17.11 5.46 12.57
C LYS A 17 -17.50 6.67 11.70
N PHE A 18 -16.54 7.32 11.05
CA PHE A 18 -16.84 8.40 10.11
C PHE A 18 -17.55 7.88 8.85
N GLU A 19 -17.13 6.75 8.31
CA GLU A 19 -17.80 6.09 7.17
C GLU A 19 -19.23 5.65 7.52
N GLU A 20 -19.45 5.06 8.71
CA GLU A 20 -20.78 4.77 9.22
C GLU A 20 -21.65 6.05 9.32
N GLY A 21 -21.09 7.14 9.85
CA GLY A 21 -21.77 8.44 9.93
C GLY A 21 -22.16 8.98 8.54
N ILE A 22 -21.27 8.88 7.56
CA ILE A 22 -21.56 9.25 6.17
C ILE A 22 -22.71 8.40 5.61
N ASN A 23 -22.68 7.08 5.79
CA ASN A 23 -23.71 6.17 5.32
C ASN A 23 -25.09 6.48 5.93
N ILE A 24 -25.14 6.76 7.23
CA ILE A 24 -26.36 7.21 7.92
C ILE A 24 -26.87 8.50 7.29
N LEU A 25 -26.00 9.49 7.10
CA LEU A 25 -26.37 10.78 6.51
C LEU A 25 -26.86 10.63 5.06
N GLN A 26 -26.25 9.75 4.28
CA GLN A 26 -26.67 9.46 2.90
C GLN A 26 -28.11 8.95 2.81
N GLY A 27 -28.57 8.18 3.81
CA GLY A 27 -29.94 7.69 3.90
C GLY A 27 -30.99 8.75 4.27
N LEU A 28 -30.58 9.95 4.67
CA LEU A 28 -31.50 11.04 5.01
C LEU A 28 -31.91 11.87 3.78
N PRO A 29 -33.04 12.61 3.83
CA PRO A 29 -33.43 13.55 2.78
C PRO A 29 -32.34 14.57 2.47
N ASP A 30 -32.21 14.94 1.20
CA ASP A 30 -31.19 15.89 0.76
C ASP A 30 -31.44 17.28 1.34
N SER A 31 -30.43 17.78 2.06
CA SER A 31 -30.40 19.13 2.60
C SER A 31 -28.99 19.69 2.52
N ASN A 32 -28.88 21.02 2.49
CA ASN A 32 -27.56 21.68 2.51
C ASN A 32 -26.78 21.33 3.78
N SER A 33 -27.47 21.13 4.92
CA SER A 33 -26.85 20.69 6.17
C SER A 33 -26.28 19.27 6.08
N LYS A 34 -27.00 18.34 5.44
CA LYS A 34 -26.51 16.97 5.16
C LYS A 34 -25.24 17.00 4.33
N LYS A 35 -25.24 17.75 3.21
CA LYS A 35 -24.07 17.87 2.33
C LYS A 35 -22.86 18.38 3.09
N ARG A 36 -23.02 19.48 3.85
CA ARG A 36 -21.94 20.04 4.68
C ARG A 36 -21.43 19.07 5.74
N ALA A 37 -22.31 18.27 6.35
CA ALA A 37 -21.89 17.28 7.33
C ALA A 37 -21.09 16.15 6.69
N ILE A 38 -21.50 15.66 5.52
CA ILE A 38 -20.76 14.65 4.75
C ILE A 38 -19.40 15.20 4.31
N ASP A 39 -19.34 16.43 3.79
CA ASP A 39 -18.09 17.08 3.38
C ASP A 39 -17.11 17.18 4.56
N CYS A 40 -17.60 17.62 5.73
CA CYS A 40 -16.79 17.68 6.95
C CYS A 40 -16.23 16.31 7.36
N LEU A 41 -17.05 15.25 7.28
CA LEU A 41 -16.60 13.89 7.59
C LEU A 41 -15.57 13.37 6.59
N ASN A 42 -15.73 13.71 5.30
CA ASN A 42 -14.73 13.38 4.27
C ASN A 42 -13.40 14.10 4.51
N ASP A 43 -13.42 15.38 4.87
CA ASP A 43 -12.21 16.14 5.21
C ASP A 43 -11.48 15.48 6.40
N VAL A 44 -12.22 15.05 7.43
CA VAL A 44 -11.64 14.35 8.58
C VAL A 44 -11.06 12.99 8.18
N LEU A 45 -11.73 12.24 7.29
CA LEU A 45 -11.19 10.99 6.75
C LEU A 45 -9.86 11.20 6.02
N GLU A 46 -9.73 12.26 5.22
CA GLU A 46 -8.47 12.59 4.55
C GLU A 46 -7.35 12.94 5.54
N VAL A 47 -7.66 13.67 6.61
CA VAL A 47 -6.69 13.95 7.69
C VAL A 47 -6.22 12.66 8.37
N VAL A 48 -7.14 11.75 8.70
CA VAL A 48 -6.81 10.45 9.34
C VAL A 48 -5.98 9.58 8.40
N LYS A 49 -6.30 9.53 7.09
CA LYS A 49 -5.50 8.83 6.08
C LYS A 49 -4.09 9.41 5.97
N ALA A 50 -3.96 10.73 5.89
CA ALA A 50 -2.66 11.39 5.83
C ALA A 50 -1.82 11.12 7.08
N TYR A 51 -2.44 11.10 8.27
CA TYR A 51 -1.77 10.76 9.51
C TYR A 51 -1.30 9.31 9.52
N LYS A 52 -2.15 8.36 9.09
CA LYS A 52 -1.76 6.96 8.87
C LYS A 52 -0.56 6.86 7.93
N CYS A 53 -0.58 7.53 6.78
CA CYS A 53 0.55 7.52 5.85
C CYS A 53 1.83 8.12 6.42
N LYS A 54 1.73 9.14 7.28
CA LYS A 54 2.88 9.80 7.91
C LYS A 54 3.61 8.90 8.91
N TYR A 55 2.87 8.15 9.72
CA TYR A 55 3.43 7.28 10.76
C TYR A 55 3.56 5.81 10.32
N MET A 56 2.96 5.48 9.16
CA MET A 56 3.22 4.27 8.39
C MET A 56 3.46 4.66 6.92
N PRO A 57 4.71 5.01 6.53
CA PRO A 57 5.08 4.81 5.14
C PRO A 57 4.80 3.34 4.83
N CYS A 58 4.00 3.05 3.80
CA CYS A 58 3.60 1.68 3.42
C CYS A 58 4.72 0.71 3.76
N PRO A 59 4.48 -0.33 4.61
CA PRO A 59 5.50 -1.33 4.82
C PRO A 59 5.90 -1.79 3.43
N SER A 60 7.18 -1.64 3.10
CA SER A 60 7.71 -2.14 1.83
C SER A 60 7.14 -3.53 1.65
N PRO A 61 6.53 -3.85 0.49
CA PRO A 61 5.82 -5.11 0.27
C PRO A 61 6.60 -6.24 0.94
N PRO A 62 5.96 -7.10 1.78
CA PRO A 62 6.64 -8.23 2.40
C PRO A 62 7.54 -8.90 1.37
N ALA A 63 8.72 -9.40 1.74
CA ALA A 63 9.67 -9.92 0.75
C ALA A 63 9.02 -10.88 -0.27
N ALA A 64 8.00 -11.64 0.17
CA ALA A 64 7.13 -12.45 -0.68
C ALA A 64 6.43 -11.71 -1.85
N GLN A 65 5.90 -10.50 -1.64
CA GLN A 65 5.27 -9.69 -2.69
C GLN A 65 6.29 -9.14 -3.70
N ASN A 66 7.50 -8.77 -3.24
CA ASN A 66 8.59 -8.40 -4.14
C ASN A 66 8.97 -9.58 -5.06
N TRP A 67 9.01 -10.80 -4.53
CA TRP A 67 9.29 -11.98 -5.35
C TRP A 67 8.16 -12.35 -6.28
N LEU A 68 6.91 -12.18 -5.86
CA LEU A 68 5.75 -12.37 -6.73
C LEU A 68 5.75 -11.40 -7.92
N PHE A 69 6.14 -10.15 -7.70
CA PHE A 69 6.34 -9.18 -8.79
C PHE A 69 7.41 -9.68 -9.79
N VAL A 70 8.59 -10.08 -9.29
CA VAL A 70 9.68 -10.59 -10.16
C VAL A 70 9.24 -11.85 -10.93
N GLU A 71 8.47 -12.74 -10.32
CA GLU A 71 7.94 -13.94 -11.00
C GLU A 71 6.93 -13.60 -12.10
N ARG A 72 6.01 -12.65 -11.87
CA ARG A 72 5.07 -12.17 -12.90
C ARG A 72 5.81 -11.48 -14.05
N TYR A 73 6.82 -10.68 -13.73
CA TYR A 73 7.68 -10.05 -14.73
C TYR A 73 8.41 -11.10 -15.58
N LEU A 74 8.94 -12.16 -14.94
CA LEU A 74 9.55 -13.27 -15.68
C LEU A 74 8.55 -14.02 -16.57
N GLN A 75 7.30 -14.19 -16.11
CA GLN A 75 6.24 -14.82 -16.90
C GLN A 75 5.84 -13.98 -18.11
N SER A 76 5.81 -12.65 -18.00
CA SER A 76 5.47 -11.76 -19.12
C SER A 76 6.53 -11.73 -20.21
N LEU A 77 7.79 -12.02 -19.89
CA LEU A 77 8.88 -12.12 -20.85
C LEU A 77 8.80 -13.37 -21.75
N GLY A 78 8.10 -14.41 -21.33
CA GLY A 78 8.03 -15.67 -22.08
C GLY A 78 9.41 -16.30 -22.27
N ASN A 79 9.93 -16.27 -23.50
CA ASN A 79 11.26 -16.79 -23.86
C ASN A 79 12.37 -15.73 -23.86
N GLU A 80 12.02 -14.46 -23.65
CA GLU A 80 13.00 -13.37 -23.65
C GLU A 80 13.91 -13.43 -22.40
N PRO A 81 15.18 -13.06 -22.54
CA PRO A 81 16.11 -13.03 -21.42
C PRO A 81 15.72 -11.96 -20.40
N MET A 82 15.85 -12.30 -19.11
CA MET A 82 15.53 -11.40 -18.00
C MET A 82 16.39 -10.12 -18.01
N ASN A 83 15.73 -8.98 -18.22
CA ASN A 83 16.33 -7.67 -18.01
C ASN A 83 16.10 -7.19 -16.56
N TRP A 84 17.11 -7.38 -15.71
CA TRP A 84 17.06 -7.04 -14.29
C TRP A 84 16.98 -5.53 -14.02
N GLU A 85 17.50 -4.70 -14.93
CA GLU A 85 17.43 -3.25 -14.80
C GLU A 85 15.99 -2.78 -15.05
N ALA A 86 15.39 -3.23 -16.16
CA ALA A 86 14.01 -2.91 -16.48
C ALA A 86 13.03 -3.43 -15.41
N CYS A 87 13.24 -4.64 -14.90
CA CYS A 87 12.44 -5.19 -13.80
C CYS A 87 12.54 -4.34 -12.52
N LEU A 88 13.74 -3.85 -12.17
CA LEU A 88 13.92 -3.01 -11.00
C LEU A 88 13.17 -1.67 -11.14
N VAL A 89 13.34 -1.01 -12.29
CA VAL A 89 12.69 0.28 -12.57
C VAL A 89 11.17 0.16 -12.54
N GLU A 90 10.62 -0.83 -13.23
CA GLU A 90 9.17 -1.06 -13.27
C GLU A 90 8.63 -1.43 -11.88
N GLY A 91 9.35 -2.28 -11.14
CA GLY A 91 8.99 -2.63 -9.77
C GLY A 91 8.91 -1.41 -8.87
N GLN A 92 9.90 -0.52 -8.93
CA GLN A 92 9.93 0.71 -8.14
C GLN A 92 8.79 1.66 -8.50
N GLN A 93 8.47 1.82 -9.79
CA GLN A 93 7.32 2.62 -10.25
C GLN A 93 6.00 2.10 -9.68
N GLN A 94 5.86 0.78 -9.56
CA GLN A 94 4.68 0.13 -8.98
C GLN A 94 4.74 -0.03 -7.45
N GLY A 95 5.79 0.51 -6.81
CA GLY A 95 5.96 0.48 -5.35
C GLY A 95 6.57 -0.81 -4.78
N TYR A 96 6.98 -1.75 -5.64
CA TYR A 96 7.78 -2.92 -5.29
C TYR A 96 9.28 -2.61 -5.32
N LEU A 97 10.11 -3.50 -4.77
CA LEU A 97 11.57 -3.46 -4.88
C LEU A 97 12.24 -2.17 -4.34
N LYS A 98 11.53 -1.36 -3.54
CA LYS A 98 12.03 -0.07 -3.01
C LYS A 98 13.36 -0.16 -2.25
N ASN A 99 13.65 -1.33 -1.67
CA ASN A 99 14.86 -1.56 -0.87
C ASN A 99 16.09 -1.94 -1.73
N TYR A 100 15.92 -2.10 -3.04
CA TYR A 100 17.00 -2.41 -3.97
C TYR A 100 17.42 -1.16 -4.73
N THR A 101 18.72 -0.87 -4.70
CA THR A 101 19.33 0.26 -5.43
C THR A 101 20.10 -0.18 -6.67
N LYS A 102 20.37 -1.48 -6.80
CA LYS A 102 21.12 -2.07 -7.91
C LYS A 102 20.44 -3.34 -8.42
N SER A 103 20.27 -3.45 -9.73
CA SER A 103 19.71 -4.64 -10.39
C SER A 103 20.55 -5.89 -10.13
N THR A 104 21.86 -5.75 -9.97
CA THR A 104 22.78 -6.85 -9.57
C THR A 104 22.47 -7.39 -8.17
N SER A 105 22.14 -6.52 -7.22
CA SER A 105 21.73 -6.92 -5.86
C SER A 105 20.39 -7.63 -5.89
N LEU A 106 19.42 -7.10 -6.63
CA LEU A 106 18.11 -7.73 -6.83
C LEU A 106 18.27 -9.16 -7.38
N LYS A 107 19.05 -9.32 -8.45
CA LYS A 107 19.34 -10.61 -9.08
C LYS A 107 19.94 -11.60 -8.08
N ALA A 108 20.98 -11.19 -7.36
CA ALA A 108 21.68 -12.07 -6.43
C ALA A 108 20.76 -12.58 -5.30
N VAL A 109 19.95 -11.70 -4.72
CA VAL A 109 19.03 -12.06 -3.64
C VAL A 109 17.89 -12.94 -4.16
N TYR A 110 17.31 -12.62 -5.32
CA TYR A 110 16.29 -13.46 -5.95
C TYR A 110 16.79 -14.88 -6.22
N LEU A 111 17.99 -15.03 -6.78
CA LEU A 111 18.55 -16.36 -7.08
C LEU A 111 18.79 -17.19 -5.81
N ARG A 112 19.24 -16.57 -4.71
CA ARG A 112 19.36 -17.24 -3.41
C ARG A 112 18.01 -17.69 -2.88
N TRP A 113 17.01 -16.82 -2.94
CA TRP A 113 15.64 -17.14 -2.53
C TRP A 113 15.05 -18.29 -3.36
N LYS A 114 15.20 -18.25 -4.69
CA LYS A 114 14.70 -19.28 -5.60
C LYS A 114 15.34 -20.64 -5.36
N LYS A 115 16.63 -20.67 -5.03
CA LYS A 115 17.35 -21.90 -4.68
C LYS A 115 16.79 -22.52 -3.39
N ASN A 116 16.45 -21.71 -2.40
CA ASN A 116 15.93 -22.18 -1.11
C ASN A 116 14.44 -22.59 -1.15
N LYS A 117 13.74 -22.32 -2.26
CA LYS A 117 12.34 -22.71 -2.49
C LYS A 117 12.18 -24.06 -3.21
N LYS A 118 13.27 -24.62 -3.75
CA LYS A 118 13.33 -25.96 -4.33
C LYS A 118 13.71 -26.96 -3.26
#